data_AF-A0A7L2R1I6-F1
#
_entry.id   AF-A0A7L2R1I6-F1
#
_cell.length_a   1.000
_cell.length_b   1.000
_cell.length_c   1.000
_cell.angle_alpha   90.00
_cell.angle_beta   90.00
_cell.angle_gamma   90.00
#
_symmetry.space_group_name_H-M   'P 1'
#
loop_
_entity.id
_entity.type
_entity.pdbx_description
1 polymer ?
#
loop_
_entity_poly.entity_id
_entity_poly.type
_entity_poly.pdbx_seq_one_letter_code
_entity_poly.pdbx_strand_id
1 'polypeptide(L)'
;VLKYVECFTGPNIMAMHTMLINKLPDSDKQTFLHPMHQDLHYFPFRPASRIVCAWTAMERADQDNGCLLVQPGTHKTTLKPHGYPEWEGKTNKLFHGLLEEDEKIPKVHLVMEKGDTVFFHPLLIHGSGINRTSGFRKSISCHFASSECHYIDVKNTTQEHLEKELQEMVSKKYNATSVELKDIWNFRARLVQGERINL
;
A
#
# COMPACT_ATOMS: atom_id res chain seq x y z
N VAL A 1 -12.80 -13.24 -3.71
CA VAL A 1 -11.96 -12.35 -2.87
C VAL A 1 -12.41 -12.36 -1.41
N LEU A 2 -13.62 -11.89 -1.06
CA LEU A 2 -14.05 -11.73 0.34
C LEU A 2 -13.91 -12.99 1.22
N LYS A 3 -14.21 -14.18 0.68
CA LYS A 3 -13.98 -15.47 1.37
C LYS A 3 -12.56 -15.62 1.94
N TYR A 4 -11.53 -15.14 1.23
CA TYR A 4 -10.14 -15.19 1.69
C TYR A 4 -9.78 -14.01 2.59
N VAL A 5 -10.35 -12.83 2.33
CA VAL A 5 -10.16 -11.63 3.16
C VAL A 5 -10.65 -11.88 4.60
N GLU A 6 -11.79 -12.54 4.74
CA GLU A 6 -12.40 -12.90 6.02
C GLU A 6 -11.46 -13.72 6.93
N CYS A 7 -10.57 -14.54 6.35
CA CYS A 7 -9.56 -15.28 7.12
C CYS A 7 -8.61 -14.38 7.91
N PHE A 8 -8.45 -13.11 7.50
CA PHE A 8 -7.58 -12.13 8.14
C PHE A 8 -8.38 -11.10 8.95
N THR A 9 -9.49 -10.63 8.40
CA THR A 9 -10.28 -9.52 8.98
C THR A 9 -11.38 -9.98 9.92
N GLY A 10 -11.78 -11.25 9.88
CA GLY A 10 -13.08 -11.68 10.40
C GLY A 10 -14.25 -11.22 9.52
N PRO A 11 -15.49 -11.41 9.98
CA PRO A 11 -16.70 -11.32 9.14
C PRO A 11 -17.14 -9.89 8.79
N ASN A 12 -16.68 -8.89 9.58
CA ASN A 12 -17.03 -7.49 9.41
C ASN A 12 -15.93 -6.77 8.64
N ILE A 13 -16.15 -6.55 7.34
CA ILE A 13 -15.09 -6.19 6.40
C ILE A 13 -15.33 -4.80 5.83
N MET A 14 -14.32 -3.95 5.98
CA MET A 14 -14.24 -2.62 5.36
C MET A 14 -13.25 -2.66 4.20
N ALA A 15 -13.64 -2.14 3.04
CA ALA A 15 -12.72 -1.74 1.98
C ALA A 15 -12.19 -0.34 2.29
N MET A 16 -10.89 -0.23 2.58
CA MET A 16 -10.28 1.01 3.08
C MET A 16 -9.55 1.79 2.00
N HIS A 17 -8.82 1.09 1.13
CA HIS A 17 -8.04 1.70 0.06
C HIS A 17 -8.22 0.88 -1.22
N THR A 18 -8.42 1.55 -2.35
CA THR A 18 -8.61 0.90 -3.66
C THR A 18 -7.68 1.54 -4.68
N MET A 19 -6.97 0.73 -5.44
CA MET A 19 -6.05 1.20 -6.48
C MET A 19 -6.25 0.40 -7.76
N LEU A 20 -6.19 1.11 -8.89
CA LEU A 20 -5.91 0.51 -10.18
C LEU A 20 -4.54 1.03 -10.60
N ILE A 21 -3.57 0.12 -10.71
CA ILE A 21 -2.17 0.46 -10.95
C ILE A 21 -1.88 0.18 -12.42
N ASN A 22 -1.57 1.24 -13.16
CA ASN A 22 -1.18 1.18 -14.57
C ASN A 22 0.31 1.49 -14.69
N LYS A 23 1.16 0.47 -14.52
CA LYS A 23 2.61 0.65 -14.49
C LYS A 23 3.15 0.93 -15.89
N LEU A 24 3.70 2.13 -16.08
CA LEU A 24 4.26 2.58 -17.35
C LEU A 24 5.52 1.78 -17.72
N PRO A 25 5.82 1.64 -19.03
CA PRO A 25 7.17 1.38 -19.50
C PRO A 25 8.15 2.35 -18.84
N ASP A 26 9.29 1.83 -18.41
CA ASP A 26 10.33 2.63 -17.80
C ASP A 26 11.68 2.32 -18.45
N SER A 27 12.55 3.31 -18.40
CA SER A 27 13.96 3.13 -18.79
C SER A 27 14.78 2.73 -17.56
N ASP A 28 16.06 2.43 -17.74
CA ASP A 28 16.97 2.16 -16.62
C ASP A 28 17.15 3.35 -15.65
N LYS A 29 16.52 4.50 -15.93
CA LYS A 29 16.43 5.67 -15.04
C LYS A 29 15.42 5.50 -13.88
N GLN A 30 14.69 4.38 -13.80
CA GLN A 30 13.84 4.02 -12.66
C GLN A 30 12.79 5.07 -12.27
N THR A 31 12.28 5.83 -13.25
CA THR A 31 11.41 6.99 -13.00
C THR A 31 10.04 6.59 -12.43
N PHE A 32 9.60 5.36 -12.68
CA PHE A 32 8.32 4.80 -12.25
C PHE A 32 8.49 3.59 -11.32
N LEU A 33 9.66 3.46 -10.69
CA LEU A 33 9.90 2.42 -9.70
C LEU A 33 9.02 2.67 -8.47
N HIS A 34 8.34 1.62 -7.99
CA HIS A 34 7.68 1.65 -6.70
C HIS A 34 8.69 1.13 -5.67
N PRO A 35 9.25 2.00 -4.81
CA PRO A 35 10.28 1.59 -3.85
C PRO A 35 9.78 0.49 -2.92
N MET A 36 10.74 -0.22 -2.30
CA MET A 36 10.43 -1.15 -1.22
C MET A 36 9.82 -0.36 -0.05
N HIS A 37 8.65 -0.76 0.41
CA HIS A 37 7.87 -0.05 1.43
C HIS A 37 6.98 -1.01 2.22
N GLN A 38 6.29 -0.46 3.23
CA GLN A 38 5.25 -1.14 4.00
C GLN A 38 3.97 -0.32 3.87
N ASP A 39 2.88 -0.94 3.40
CA ASP A 39 1.59 -0.25 3.23
C ASP A 39 1.10 0.40 4.53
N LEU A 40 1.41 -0.20 5.69
CA LEU A 40 0.97 0.31 6.98
C LEU A 40 1.48 1.74 7.26
N HIS A 41 2.57 2.19 6.60
CA HIS A 41 3.04 3.57 6.64
C HIS A 41 1.93 4.56 6.27
N TYR A 42 1.04 4.16 5.35
CA TYR A 42 -0.05 5.00 4.87
C TYR A 42 -1.33 4.89 5.68
N PHE A 43 -1.44 3.90 6.56
CA PHE A 43 -2.69 3.56 7.25
C PHE A 43 -2.65 3.99 8.71
N PRO A 44 -3.49 4.95 9.13
CA PRO A 44 -3.61 5.39 10.52
C PRO A 44 -4.65 4.57 11.28
N PHE A 45 -4.75 3.26 11.02
CA PHE A 45 -5.68 2.36 11.72
C PHE A 45 -5.02 1.04 12.10
N ARG A 46 -5.50 0.42 13.18
CA ARG A 46 -4.89 -0.73 13.88
C ARG A 46 -5.97 -1.69 14.41
N PRO A 47 -5.61 -2.97 14.70
CA PRO A 47 -4.29 -3.59 14.61
C PRO A 47 -3.92 -4.03 13.18
N ALA A 48 -2.61 -4.04 12.86
CA ALA A 48 -2.11 -4.40 11.53
C ALA A 48 -2.45 -5.84 11.12
N SER A 49 -2.54 -6.75 12.09
CA SER A 49 -2.89 -8.16 11.89
C SER A 49 -4.31 -8.37 11.37
N ARG A 50 -5.17 -7.35 11.44
CA ARG A 50 -6.56 -7.35 10.98
C ARG A 50 -6.74 -6.56 9.67
N ILE A 51 -5.64 -6.37 8.94
CA ILE A 51 -5.58 -5.65 7.66
C ILE A 51 -4.92 -6.56 6.64
N VAL A 52 -5.43 -6.58 5.41
CA VAL A 52 -4.88 -7.39 4.32
C VAL A 52 -5.01 -6.66 2.98
N CYS A 53 -3.94 -6.66 2.19
CA CYS A 53 -3.99 -6.28 0.79
C CYS A 53 -4.43 -7.49 -0.03
N ALA A 54 -5.42 -7.31 -0.91
CA ALA A 54 -5.68 -8.22 -2.02
C ALA A 54 -5.23 -7.52 -3.31
N TRP A 55 -4.23 -8.08 -3.98
CA TRP A 55 -3.70 -7.56 -5.24
C TRP A 55 -3.92 -8.60 -6.35
N THR A 56 -4.60 -8.21 -7.42
CA THR A 56 -4.97 -9.10 -8.53
C THR A 56 -4.32 -8.64 -9.82
N ALA A 57 -3.65 -9.57 -10.50
CA ALA A 57 -3.05 -9.34 -11.81
C ALA A 57 -4.15 -9.24 -12.88
N MET A 58 -4.23 -8.12 -13.60
CA MET A 58 -5.23 -7.94 -14.69
C MET A 58 -4.73 -8.48 -16.04
N GLU A 59 -3.45 -8.76 -16.12
CA GLU A 59 -2.68 -9.35 -17.21
C GLU A 59 -1.50 -10.10 -16.58
N ARG A 60 -0.74 -10.87 -17.37
CA ARG A 60 0.45 -11.56 -16.86
C ARG A 60 1.43 -10.55 -16.26
N ALA A 61 1.90 -10.80 -15.05
CA ALA A 61 2.90 -9.99 -14.37
C ALA A 61 4.14 -10.84 -14.09
N ASP A 62 5.28 -10.45 -14.66
CA ASP A 62 6.54 -11.15 -14.53
C ASP A 62 7.70 -10.17 -14.27
N GLN A 63 8.94 -10.66 -14.28
CA GLN A 63 10.10 -9.84 -13.98
C GLN A 63 10.38 -8.80 -15.06
N ASP A 64 9.97 -9.06 -16.30
CA ASP A 64 10.22 -8.17 -17.44
C ASP A 64 9.30 -6.94 -17.39
N ASN A 65 8.03 -7.14 -16.98
CA ASN A 65 7.05 -6.06 -16.90
C ASN A 65 6.84 -5.48 -15.49
N GLY A 66 7.69 -5.84 -14.53
CA GLY A 66 7.71 -5.25 -13.19
C GLY A 66 6.63 -5.80 -12.27
N CYS A 67 6.61 -7.12 -12.07
CA CYS A 67 5.85 -7.80 -11.03
C CYS A 67 6.23 -7.33 -9.61
N LEU A 68 5.43 -7.75 -8.64
CA LEU A 68 5.71 -7.46 -7.23
C LEU A 68 6.99 -8.17 -6.78
N LEU A 69 7.74 -7.48 -5.93
CA LEU A 69 8.93 -7.98 -5.25
C LEU A 69 8.67 -7.93 -3.75
N VAL A 70 8.85 -9.04 -3.04
CA VAL A 70 8.57 -9.13 -1.60
C VAL A 70 9.78 -9.61 -0.82
N GLN A 71 9.91 -9.23 0.44
CA GLN A 71 10.86 -9.80 1.39
C GLN A 71 10.12 -10.71 2.39
N PRO A 72 10.13 -12.04 2.20
CA PRO A 72 9.37 -12.96 3.05
C PRO A 72 9.72 -12.83 4.54
N GLY A 73 8.71 -13.00 5.40
CA GLY A 73 8.88 -12.95 6.86
C GLY A 73 8.93 -11.54 7.48
N THR A 74 9.16 -10.49 6.69
CA THR A 74 9.23 -9.10 7.18
C THR A 74 7.93 -8.57 7.76
N HIS A 75 6.78 -9.18 7.47
CA HIS A 75 5.51 -8.87 8.13
C HIS A 75 5.53 -9.05 9.65
N LYS A 76 6.51 -9.77 10.20
CA LYS A 76 6.71 -9.98 11.65
C LYS A 76 7.57 -8.90 12.30
N THR A 77 8.17 -7.99 11.52
CA THR A 77 8.95 -6.87 12.05
C THR A 77 8.06 -5.68 12.36
N THR A 78 8.63 -4.62 12.93
CA THR A 78 7.92 -3.37 13.17
C THR A 78 7.73 -2.56 11.88
N LEU A 79 6.87 -1.54 11.95
CA LEU A 79 6.85 -0.47 10.95
C LEU A 79 8.21 0.25 10.98
N LYS A 80 8.84 0.36 9.82
CA LYS A 80 10.10 1.07 9.63
C LYS A 80 9.87 2.54 9.30
N PRO A 81 10.89 3.41 9.41
CA PRO A 81 10.82 4.76 8.88
C PRO A 81 10.78 4.77 7.34
N HIS A 82 9.91 5.59 6.78
CA HIS A 82 9.78 5.80 5.34
C HIS A 82 10.00 7.27 4.99
N GLY A 83 10.47 7.52 3.77
CA GLY A 83 10.60 8.87 3.23
C GLY A 83 10.78 8.85 1.72
N TYR A 84 11.03 10.02 1.16
CA TYR A 84 11.28 10.13 -0.27
C TYR A 84 12.63 9.50 -0.62
N PRO A 85 12.69 8.53 -1.54
CA PRO A 85 13.96 7.98 -1.98
C PRO A 85 14.82 9.08 -2.64
N GLU A 86 16.12 9.06 -2.33
CA GLU A 86 17.14 9.91 -2.96
C GLU A 86 17.53 9.32 -4.32
N TRP A 87 16.66 9.45 -5.32
CA TRP A 87 16.93 9.00 -6.69
C TRP A 87 17.24 10.17 -7.63
N GLU A 88 18.07 9.92 -8.66
CA GLU A 88 18.25 10.86 -9.77
C GLU A 88 16.95 10.94 -10.60
N GLY A 89 16.08 11.91 -10.30
CA GLY A 89 14.86 12.13 -11.06
C GLY A 89 13.73 12.80 -10.28
N LYS A 90 12.53 12.81 -10.89
CA LYS A 90 11.32 13.25 -10.21
C LYS A 90 10.75 12.07 -9.42
N THR A 91 10.83 12.12 -8.10
CA THR A 91 10.12 11.17 -7.25
C THR A 91 8.62 11.41 -7.34
N ASN A 92 7.85 10.37 -7.61
CA ASN A 92 6.39 10.47 -7.59
C ASN A 92 5.94 10.82 -6.16
N LYS A 93 5.09 11.84 -6.03
CA LYS A 93 4.55 12.21 -4.71
C LYS A 93 3.87 11.02 -4.05
N LEU A 94 4.04 10.89 -2.74
CA LEU A 94 3.53 9.78 -1.94
C LEU A 94 4.12 8.40 -2.28
N PHE A 95 5.21 8.29 -3.05
CA PHE A 95 5.95 7.03 -3.22
C PHE A 95 7.11 6.99 -2.22
N HIS A 96 6.79 6.78 -0.94
CA HIS A 96 7.78 6.69 0.12
C HIS A 96 8.42 5.30 0.14
N GLY A 97 9.73 5.27 0.12
CA GLY A 97 10.52 4.06 0.33
C GLY A 97 10.97 3.92 1.77
N LEU A 98 11.45 2.74 2.13
CA LEU A 98 12.23 2.55 3.37
C LEU A 98 13.46 3.46 3.35
N LEU A 99 13.71 4.17 4.46
CA LEU A 99 14.95 4.94 4.62
C LEU A 99 16.16 4.04 4.85
N GLU A 100 15.92 2.87 5.46
CA GLU A 100 16.93 1.84 5.69
C GLU A 100 16.35 0.49 5.25
N GLU A 101 16.89 -0.05 4.15
CA GLU A 101 16.55 -1.38 3.66
C GLU A 101 17.66 -2.38 4.06
N ASP A 102 17.27 -3.52 4.65
CA ASP A 102 18.21 -4.63 4.84
C ASP A 102 18.32 -5.44 3.54
N GLU A 103 19.33 -5.11 2.74
CA GLU A 103 19.61 -5.80 1.47
C GLU A 103 19.97 -7.28 1.63
N LYS A 104 20.30 -7.74 2.86
CA LYS A 104 20.62 -9.15 3.12
C LYS A 104 19.37 -10.04 3.13
N ILE A 105 18.18 -9.46 3.29
CA ILE A 105 16.94 -10.23 3.27
C ILE A 105 16.59 -10.59 1.82
N PRO A 106 16.52 -11.89 1.46
CA PRO A 106 16.23 -12.31 0.11
C PRO A 106 14.89 -11.77 -0.40
N LYS A 107 14.89 -11.33 -1.65
CA LYS A 107 13.70 -10.83 -2.34
C LYS A 107 13.13 -11.90 -3.26
N VAL A 108 11.82 -12.03 -3.28
CA VAL A 108 11.09 -12.99 -4.12
C VAL A 108 10.20 -12.24 -5.10
N HIS A 109 10.36 -12.55 -6.39
CA HIS A 109 9.49 -12.03 -7.44
C HIS A 109 8.19 -12.85 -7.49
N LEU A 110 7.06 -12.16 -7.49
CA LEU A 110 5.75 -12.78 -7.60
C LEU A 110 5.30 -12.78 -9.07
N VAL A 111 5.74 -13.79 -9.81
CA VAL A 111 5.26 -14.03 -11.18
C VAL A 111 3.83 -14.56 -11.09
N MET A 112 2.91 -13.91 -11.79
CA MET A 112 1.47 -14.14 -11.68
C MET A 112 0.83 -14.13 -13.07
N GLU A 113 -0.10 -15.05 -13.30
CA GLU A 113 -0.92 -15.05 -14.50
C GLU A 113 -2.16 -14.17 -14.33
N LYS A 114 -2.84 -13.86 -15.43
CA LYS A 114 -4.06 -13.04 -15.40
C LYS A 114 -5.11 -13.67 -14.49
N GLY A 115 -5.58 -12.90 -13.50
CA GLY A 115 -6.60 -13.32 -12.53
C GLY A 115 -6.03 -13.87 -11.23
N ASP A 116 -4.74 -14.17 -11.18
CA ASP A 116 -4.09 -14.56 -9.92
C ASP A 116 -4.19 -13.43 -8.90
N THR A 117 -4.40 -13.80 -7.65
CA THR A 117 -4.51 -12.85 -6.54
C THR A 117 -3.53 -13.22 -5.43
N VAL A 118 -2.71 -12.25 -5.02
CA VAL A 118 -1.87 -12.37 -3.82
C VAL A 118 -2.51 -11.62 -2.67
N PHE A 119 -2.47 -12.24 -1.49
CA PHE A 119 -2.88 -11.62 -0.24
C PHE A 119 -1.65 -11.40 0.64
N PHE A 120 -1.48 -10.18 1.16
CA PHE A 120 -0.34 -9.90 2.03
C PHE A 120 -0.64 -8.88 3.13
N HIS A 121 0.13 -9.02 4.21
CA HIS A 121 0.04 -8.20 5.42
C HIS A 121 0.64 -6.80 5.18
N PRO A 122 0.11 -5.72 5.77
CA PRO A 122 0.56 -4.35 5.49
C PRO A 122 1.97 -4.02 6.00
N LEU A 123 2.56 -4.87 6.87
CA LEU A 123 3.97 -4.80 7.27
C LEU A 123 4.91 -5.61 6.37
N LEU A 124 4.40 -6.38 5.41
CA LEU A 124 5.27 -7.07 4.47
C LEU A 124 6.02 -6.02 3.63
N ILE A 125 7.34 -6.05 3.70
CA ILE A 125 8.18 -5.20 2.86
C ILE A 125 8.06 -5.69 1.43
N HIS A 126 7.59 -4.80 0.56
CA HIS A 126 7.39 -5.10 -0.85
C HIS A 126 7.56 -3.86 -1.73
N GLY A 127 7.75 -4.09 -3.02
CA GLY A 127 7.83 -3.06 -4.06
C GLY A 127 7.44 -3.67 -5.41
N SER A 128 7.75 -3.00 -6.50
CA SER A 128 7.59 -3.57 -7.84
C SER A 128 8.83 -3.35 -8.68
N GLY A 129 9.23 -4.35 -9.47
CA GLY A 129 10.39 -4.25 -10.36
C GLY A 129 10.23 -3.20 -11.47
N ILE A 130 11.28 -2.94 -12.24
CA ILE A 130 11.23 -2.05 -13.41
C ILE A 130 10.40 -2.72 -14.51
N ASN A 131 9.56 -1.95 -15.22
CA ASN A 131 8.84 -2.46 -16.39
C ASN A 131 9.67 -2.13 -17.63
N ARG A 132 10.38 -3.13 -18.16
CA ARG A 132 11.29 -2.99 -19.30
C ARG A 132 10.60 -3.27 -20.64
N THR A 133 9.31 -3.59 -20.61
CA THR A 133 8.52 -3.82 -21.82
C THR A 133 8.03 -2.51 -22.42
N SER A 134 7.54 -2.55 -23.66
CA SER A 134 6.89 -1.39 -24.31
C SER A 134 5.43 -1.19 -23.86
N GLY A 135 4.85 -2.15 -23.13
CA GLY A 135 3.45 -2.13 -22.70
C GLY A 135 3.25 -1.66 -21.27
N PHE A 136 2.01 -1.31 -20.93
CA PHE A 136 1.62 -0.99 -19.55
C PHE A 136 1.20 -2.25 -18.80
N ARG A 137 1.73 -2.47 -17.59
CA ARG A 137 1.32 -3.58 -16.72
C ARG A 137 0.19 -3.15 -15.79
N LYS A 138 -1.00 -3.74 -15.92
CA LYS A 138 -2.18 -3.41 -15.11
C LYS A 138 -2.41 -4.38 -13.97
N SER A 139 -2.81 -3.83 -12.83
CA SER A 139 -3.29 -4.59 -11.68
C SER A 139 -4.34 -3.80 -10.92
N ILE A 140 -5.18 -4.51 -10.19
CA ILE A 140 -6.14 -3.90 -9.27
C ILE A 140 -5.85 -4.39 -7.86
N SER A 141 -5.95 -3.51 -6.87
CA SER A 141 -5.81 -3.90 -5.47
C SER A 141 -6.81 -3.21 -4.56
N CYS A 142 -7.10 -3.88 -3.45
CA CYS A 142 -7.84 -3.30 -2.35
C CYS A 142 -7.22 -3.73 -1.03
N HIS A 143 -7.05 -2.76 -0.14
CA HIS A 143 -6.71 -3.01 1.26
C HIS A 143 -7.99 -3.07 2.07
N PHE A 144 -8.20 -4.23 2.69
CA PHE A 144 -9.32 -4.48 3.58
C PHE A 144 -8.86 -4.41 5.03
N ALA A 145 -9.79 -4.01 5.90
CA ALA A 145 -9.61 -4.05 7.34
C ALA A 145 -10.87 -4.59 8.02
N SER A 146 -10.67 -5.25 9.15
CA SER A 146 -11.73 -5.53 10.13
C SER A 146 -12.45 -4.24 10.52
N SER A 147 -13.78 -4.25 10.58
CA SER A 147 -14.55 -3.08 11.02
C SER A 147 -14.34 -2.74 12.50
N GLU A 148 -13.85 -3.70 13.29
CA GLU A 148 -13.45 -3.54 14.69
C GLU A 148 -12.09 -2.85 14.88
N CYS A 149 -11.33 -2.60 13.80
CA CYS A 149 -10.13 -1.77 13.87
C CYS A 149 -10.46 -0.34 14.34
N HIS A 150 -9.46 0.39 14.82
CA HIS A 150 -9.59 1.77 15.29
C HIS A 150 -8.56 2.68 14.65
N TYR A 151 -8.91 3.96 14.49
CA TYR A 151 -7.97 5.00 14.07
C TYR A 151 -6.99 5.32 15.22
N ILE A 152 -5.75 5.63 14.87
CA ILE A 152 -4.71 6.06 15.82
C ILE A 152 -4.29 7.52 15.56
N ASP A 153 -3.87 8.23 16.60
CA ASP A 153 -3.12 9.48 16.44
C ASP A 153 -1.68 9.13 16.01
N VAL A 154 -1.21 9.79 14.95
CA VAL A 154 0.12 9.55 14.37
C VAL A 154 1.15 10.61 14.77
N LYS A 155 0.77 11.59 15.60
CA LYS A 155 1.71 12.59 16.14
C LYS A 155 2.84 11.93 16.92
N ASN A 156 4.07 12.43 16.75
CA ASN A 156 5.29 11.88 17.34
C ASN A 156 5.58 10.42 16.94
N THR A 157 5.06 9.97 15.80
CA THR A 157 5.37 8.64 15.22
C THR A 157 6.08 8.79 13.88
N THR A 158 6.57 7.68 13.32
CA THR A 158 7.16 7.65 11.96
C THR A 158 6.17 8.05 10.85
N GLN A 159 4.87 8.07 11.14
CA GLN A 159 3.82 8.43 10.19
C GLN A 159 3.42 9.92 10.27
N GLU A 160 3.95 10.70 11.22
CA GLU A 160 3.56 12.12 11.41
C GLU A 160 3.79 12.97 10.15
N HIS A 161 4.90 12.74 9.45
CA HIS A 161 5.22 13.50 8.24
C HIS A 161 4.16 13.28 7.14
N LEU A 162 3.66 12.06 7.01
CA LEU A 162 2.61 11.73 6.04
C LEU A 162 1.30 12.45 6.37
N GLU A 163 0.93 12.55 7.64
CA GLU A 163 -0.28 13.29 8.04
C GLU A 163 -0.19 14.75 7.60
N LYS A 164 0.93 15.42 7.88
CA LYS A 164 1.16 16.81 7.48
C LYS A 164 1.08 16.99 5.97
N GLU A 165 1.72 16.11 5.21
CA GLU A 165 1.68 16.15 3.75
C GLU A 165 0.26 15.98 3.20
N LEU A 166 -0.49 14.99 3.71
CA LEU A 166 -1.86 14.74 3.29
C LEU A 166 -2.80 15.89 3.66
N GLN A 167 -2.64 16.48 4.85
CA GLN A 167 -3.38 17.66 5.28
C GLN A 167 -3.14 18.83 4.33
N GLU A 168 -1.87 19.13 4.01
CA GLU A 168 -1.54 20.20 3.05
C GLU A 168 -2.15 19.97 1.67
N MET A 169 -2.12 18.73 1.17
CA MET A 169 -2.71 18.37 -0.12
C MET A 169 -4.23 18.55 -0.13
N VAL A 170 -4.91 18.10 0.92
CA VAL A 170 -6.37 18.20 1.05
C VAL A 170 -6.80 19.64 1.22
N SER A 171 -6.12 20.41 2.08
CA SER A 171 -6.41 21.84 2.28
C SER A 171 -6.25 22.64 0.98
N LYS A 172 -5.18 22.38 0.21
CA LYS A 172 -4.99 23.02 -1.11
C LYS A 172 -6.07 22.64 -2.12
N LYS A 173 -6.53 21.38 -2.11
CA LYS A 173 -7.51 20.88 -3.10
C LYS A 173 -8.95 21.31 -2.79
N TYR A 174 -9.33 21.38 -1.52
CA TYR A 174 -10.71 21.58 -1.09
C TYR A 174 -10.95 22.89 -0.32
N ASN A 175 -9.93 23.73 -0.17
CA ASN A 175 -9.98 25.00 0.57
C ASN A 175 -10.53 24.83 2.01
N ALA A 176 -10.21 23.68 2.63
CA ALA A 176 -10.64 23.34 3.98
C ALA A 176 -9.66 23.90 5.03
N THR A 177 -10.18 24.37 6.16
CA THR A 177 -9.39 25.02 7.22
C THR A 177 -8.77 24.04 8.20
N SER A 178 -9.37 22.87 8.42
CA SER A 178 -8.77 21.75 9.15
C SER A 178 -9.42 20.43 8.73
N VAL A 179 -8.60 19.42 8.44
CA VAL A 179 -9.06 18.06 8.15
C VAL A 179 -8.19 17.10 8.94
N GLU A 180 -8.80 16.28 9.80
CA GLU A 180 -8.08 15.22 10.50
C GLU A 180 -7.91 14.00 9.58
N LEU A 181 -6.79 13.30 9.70
CA LEU A 181 -6.51 12.16 8.83
C LEU A 181 -7.58 11.05 8.98
N LYS A 182 -8.11 10.87 10.19
CA LYS A 182 -9.21 9.92 10.46
C LYS A 182 -10.46 10.22 9.62
N ASP A 183 -10.79 11.50 9.39
CA ASP A 183 -12.01 11.89 8.67
C ASP A 183 -11.88 11.57 7.19
N ILE A 184 -10.68 11.76 6.63
CA ILE A 184 -10.35 11.38 5.25
C ILE A 184 -10.57 9.88 5.07
N TRP A 185 -10.06 9.06 5.97
CA TRP A 185 -10.19 7.61 5.88
C TRP A 185 -11.62 7.14 6.13
N ASN A 186 -12.31 7.70 7.11
CA ASN A 186 -13.71 7.40 7.41
C ASN A 186 -14.63 7.70 6.21
N PHE A 187 -14.43 8.83 5.54
CA PHE A 187 -15.18 9.20 4.34
C PHE A 187 -14.91 8.26 3.15
N ARG A 188 -13.69 7.71 3.05
CA ARG A 188 -13.29 6.78 1.99
C ARG A 188 -13.73 5.34 2.24
N ALA A 189 -13.79 4.93 3.50
CA ALA A 189 -14.07 3.55 3.89
C ALA A 189 -15.48 3.11 3.44
N ARG A 190 -15.59 1.86 2.97
CA ARG A 190 -16.88 1.27 2.58
C ARG A 190 -17.06 -0.08 3.27
N LEU A 191 -18.21 -0.27 3.91
CA LEU A 191 -18.61 -1.59 4.40
C LEU A 191 -18.88 -2.49 3.20
N VAL A 192 -18.25 -3.67 3.16
CA VAL A 192 -18.40 -4.63 2.06
C VAL A 192 -18.94 -5.99 2.50
N GLN A 193 -18.89 -6.31 3.81
CA GLN A 193 -19.48 -7.51 4.40
C GLN A 193 -19.71 -7.30 5.90
N GLY A 194 -20.78 -7.89 6.46
CA GLY A 194 -21.07 -7.83 7.89
C GLY A 194 -21.59 -6.46 8.33
N GLU A 195 -21.12 -5.99 9.49
CA GLU A 195 -21.57 -4.75 10.12
C GLU A 195 -20.43 -3.71 10.22
N ARG A 196 -20.81 -2.43 10.18
CA ARG A 196 -19.88 -1.32 10.42
C ARG A 196 -19.85 -1.01 11.91
N ILE A 197 -18.76 -1.37 12.58
CA ILE A 197 -18.63 -1.32 14.05
C ILE A 197 -17.86 -0.07 14.49
N ASN A 198 -16.63 0.13 14.02
CA ASN A 198 -15.76 1.20 14.52
C ASN A 198 -15.02 2.00 13.43
N LEU A 199 -14.53 1.36 12.35
CA LEU A 199 -13.94 2.05 11.19
C LEU A 199 -14.96 2.75 10.30
#